data_AF-A0A3B8MVZ5-F1
#
_entry.id   AF-A0A3B8MVZ5-F1
#
_cell.length_a   1.000
_cell.length_b   1.000
_cell.length_c   1.000
_cell.angle_alpha   90.00
_cell.angle_beta   90.00
_cell.angle_gamma   90.00
#
_symmetry.space_group_name_H-M   'P 1'
#
loop_
_entity.id
_entity.type
_entity.pdbx_description
1 polymer ?
#
loop_
_entity_poly.entity_id
_entity_poly.type
_entity_poly.pdbx_seq_one_letter_code
_entity_poly.pdbx_strand_id
1 'polypeptide(L)'
;MKRKKWGLRRVNSFYIYLIYIAVLFVILYYFTEYRLKPAIIAASETLAKETAVNTINDAINEKVLKGIEYKDLIYVRTDNNGKVSMLQANTIEMNLLASKITKEVKENLNNLGPLYAKIPLGLVFSTDLFANTGPRIKVGLLP
;
A
#
# COMPACT_ATOMS: atom_id res chain seq x y z
N MET A 1 -22.79 -21.18 71.89
CA MET A 1 -22.28 -21.27 70.50
C MET A 1 -22.66 -20.01 69.72
N LYS A 2 -21.73 -19.08 69.45
CA LYS A 2 -22.00 -17.85 68.67
C LYS A 2 -21.52 -18.03 67.23
N ARG A 3 -22.44 -18.09 66.27
CA ARG A 3 -22.15 -18.19 64.83
C ARG A 3 -21.62 -16.85 64.32
N LYS A 4 -20.33 -16.82 63.95
CA LYS A 4 -19.64 -15.67 63.34
C LYS A 4 -20.22 -15.43 61.95
N LYS A 5 -21.05 -14.39 61.78
CA LYS A 5 -21.54 -13.95 60.46
C LYS A 5 -20.41 -13.21 59.76
N TRP A 6 -19.93 -13.78 58.65
CA TRP A 6 -18.95 -13.14 57.79
C TRP A 6 -19.67 -12.04 57.03
N GLY A 7 -19.56 -10.80 57.51
CA GLY A 7 -20.06 -9.64 56.81
C GLY A 7 -19.30 -9.49 55.50
N LEU A 8 -19.96 -9.77 54.38
CA LEU A 8 -19.48 -9.37 53.06
C LEU A 8 -19.28 -7.84 53.11
N ARG A 9 -18.01 -7.43 53.17
CA ARG A 9 -17.62 -6.02 53.11
C ARG A 9 -18.24 -5.43 51.84
N ARG A 10 -19.12 -4.44 51.97
CA ARG A 10 -19.60 -3.60 50.86
C ARG A 10 -18.37 -2.95 50.23
N VAL A 11 -17.79 -3.59 49.22
CA VAL A 11 -16.90 -2.92 48.29
C VAL A 11 -17.75 -1.86 47.60
N ASN A 12 -17.38 -0.58 47.76
CA ASN A 12 -18.08 0.51 47.10
C ASN A 12 -18.10 0.23 45.60
N SER A 13 -19.29 0.07 45.02
CA SER A 13 -19.51 -0.25 43.61
C SER A 13 -18.76 0.68 42.63
N PHE A 14 -18.42 1.88 43.12
CA PHE A 14 -17.54 2.84 42.44
C PHE A 14 -16.17 2.28 42.07
N TYR A 15 -15.49 1.55 42.96
CA TYR A 15 -14.17 0.97 42.66
C TYR A 15 -14.26 -0.14 41.62
N ILE A 16 -15.35 -0.91 41.63
CA ILE A 16 -15.60 -1.96 40.63
C ILE A 16 -15.80 -1.31 39.25
N TYR A 17 -16.56 -0.21 39.18
CA TYR A 17 -16.76 0.53 37.94
C TYR A 17 -15.46 1.13 37.40
N LEU A 18 -14.62 1.69 38.29
CA LEU A 18 -13.31 2.25 37.92
C LEU A 18 -12.36 1.18 37.36
N ILE A 19 -12.33 -0.02 37.97
CA ILE A 19 -11.58 -1.17 37.47
C ILE A 19 -12.09 -1.60 36.09
N TYR A 20 -13.40 -1.63 35.89
CA TYR A 20 -13.99 -2.02 34.60
C TYR A 20 -13.60 -1.06 33.48
N ILE A 21 -13.62 0.24 33.76
CA ILE A 21 -13.15 1.27 32.83
C ILE A 21 -11.65 1.12 32.54
N ALA A 22 -10.83 0.88 33.56
CA ALA A 22 -9.39 0.67 33.36
C ALA A 22 -9.12 -0.54 32.47
N VAL A 23 -9.82 -1.66 32.69
CA VAL A 23 -9.72 -2.86 31.85
C VAL A 23 -10.16 -2.58 30.41
N LEU A 24 -11.24 -1.82 30.22
CA LEU A 24 -11.70 -1.42 28.88
C LEU A 24 -10.63 -0.62 28.11
N PHE A 25 -9.98 0.35 28.76
CA PHE A 25 -8.90 1.13 28.14
C PHE A 25 -7.70 0.27 27.77
N VAL A 26 -7.33 -0.69 28.63
CA VAL A 26 -6.25 -1.64 28.33
C VAL A 26 -6.61 -2.48 27.10
N ILE A 27 -7.81 -3.06 27.04
CA ILE A 27 -8.25 -3.85 25.88
C ILE A 27 -8.23 -3.00 24.60
N LEU A 28 -8.71 -1.75 24.65
CA LEU A 28 -8.72 -0.85 23.49
C LEU A 28 -7.30 -0.50 23.02
N TYR A 29 -6.36 -0.31 23.96
CA TYR A 29 -4.96 -0.08 23.65
C TYR A 29 -4.34 -1.29 22.94
N TYR A 30 -4.53 -2.50 23.47
CA TYR A 30 -4.07 -3.73 22.84
C TYR A 30 -4.72 -3.96 21.47
N PHE A 31 -6.01 -3.67 21.32
CA PHE A 31 -6.69 -3.77 20.02
C PHE A 31 -6.07 -2.83 18.98
N THR A 32 -5.76 -1.60 19.39
CA THR A 32 -5.13 -0.61 18.50
C THR A 32 -3.73 -1.07 18.05
N GLU A 33 -2.91 -1.52 18.99
CA GLU A 33 -1.52 -1.89 18.69
C GLU A 33 -1.42 -3.19 17.88
N TYR A 34 -2.22 -4.20 18.19
CA TYR A 34 -2.10 -5.54 17.59
C TYR A 34 -3.02 -5.79 16.39
N ARG A 35 -4.09 -5.00 16.20
CA ARG A 35 -5.02 -5.19 15.06
C ARG A 35 -5.09 -3.97 14.15
N LEU A 36 -5.28 -2.78 14.71
CA LEU A 36 -5.51 -1.58 13.91
C LEU A 36 -4.25 -1.17 13.14
N LYS A 37 -3.11 -1.06 13.82
CA LYS A 37 -1.83 -0.68 13.22
C LYS A 37 -1.38 -1.60 12.07
N PRO A 38 -1.30 -2.94 12.23
CA PRO A 38 -0.88 -3.80 11.13
C PRO A 38 -1.87 -3.80 9.97
N ALA A 39 -3.18 -3.71 10.23
CA ALA A 39 -4.19 -3.62 9.17
C ALA A 39 -4.04 -2.34 8.33
N ILE A 40 -3.80 -1.20 8.98
CA ILE A 40 -3.56 0.07 8.28
C ILE A 40 -2.28 0.00 7.44
N ILE A 41 -1.19 -0.55 7.98
CA ILE A 41 0.08 -0.68 7.26
C ILE A 41 -0.08 -1.57 6.02
N ALA A 42 -0.71 -2.74 6.15
CA ALA A 42 -0.92 -3.66 5.03
C ALA A 42 -1.80 -3.06 3.93
N ALA A 43 -2.87 -2.37 4.30
CA ALA A 43 -3.73 -1.66 3.34
C ALA A 43 -2.98 -0.51 2.65
N SER A 44 -2.17 0.21 3.41
CA SER A 44 -1.35 1.31 2.92
C SER A 44 -0.26 0.84 1.95
N GLU A 45 0.42 -0.25 2.27
CA GLU A 45 1.43 -0.87 1.41
C GLU A 45 0.82 -1.33 0.08
N THR A 46 -0.36 -1.94 0.14
CA THR A 46 -1.09 -2.38 -1.06
C THR A 46 -1.42 -1.18 -1.95
N LEU A 47 -1.98 -0.11 -1.37
CA LEU A 47 -2.31 1.11 -2.12
C LEU A 47 -1.06 1.79 -2.68
N ALA A 48 0.01 1.89 -1.90
CA ALA A 48 1.26 2.50 -2.33
C ALA A 48 1.85 1.72 -3.52
N LYS A 49 1.85 0.39 -3.45
CA LYS A 49 2.31 -0.48 -4.52
C LYS A 49 1.47 -0.33 -5.79
N GLU A 50 0.15 -0.33 -5.65
CA GLU A 50 -0.77 -0.12 -6.77
C GLU A 50 -0.54 1.25 -7.44
N THR A 51 -0.46 2.30 -6.63
CA THR A 51 -0.19 3.67 -7.10
C THR A 51 1.15 3.74 -7.82
N ALA A 52 2.20 3.13 -7.27
CA ALA A 52 3.52 3.11 -7.89
C ALA A 52 3.50 2.39 -9.25
N VAL A 53 2.88 1.21 -9.33
CA VAL A 53 2.77 0.45 -10.58
C VAL A 53 2.00 1.24 -11.65
N ASN A 54 0.88 1.85 -11.27
CA ASN A 54 0.08 2.67 -12.19
C ASN A 54 0.89 3.88 -12.69
N THR A 55 1.54 4.59 -11.77
CA THR A 55 2.38 5.75 -12.10
C THR A 55 3.53 5.39 -13.05
N ILE A 56 4.17 4.22 -12.84
CA ILE A 56 5.22 3.70 -13.72
C ILE A 56 4.68 3.41 -15.11
N ASN A 57 3.56 2.69 -15.19
CA ASN A 57 2.95 2.32 -16.46
C ASN A 57 2.50 3.54 -17.26
N ASP A 58 1.90 4.53 -16.58
CA ASP A 58 1.47 5.77 -17.19
C ASP A 58 2.67 6.57 -17.72
N ALA A 59 3.76 6.65 -16.94
CA ALA A 59 5.00 7.29 -17.37
C ALA A 59 5.59 6.66 -18.64
N ILE A 60 5.63 5.32 -18.69
CA ILE A 60 6.20 4.58 -19.84
C ILE A 60 5.32 4.75 -21.08
N ASN A 61 4.01 4.49 -20.95
CA ASN A 61 3.10 4.49 -22.09
C ASN A 61 2.85 5.88 -22.65
N GLU A 62 2.71 6.90 -21.80
CA GLU A 62 2.32 8.23 -22.24
C GLU A 62 3.52 9.05 -22.75
N LYS A 63 4.67 8.95 -22.07
CA LYS A 63 5.80 9.86 -22.31
C LYS A 63 6.97 9.23 -23.05
N VAL A 64 7.09 7.89 -23.05
CA VAL A 64 8.28 7.23 -23.61
C VAL A 64 7.98 6.44 -24.87
N LEU A 65 6.93 5.61 -24.88
CA LEU A 65 6.64 4.73 -26.02
C LEU A 65 6.06 5.44 -27.25
N LYS A 66 5.44 6.63 -27.10
CA LYS A 66 4.84 7.38 -28.23
C LYS A 66 5.83 7.85 -29.30
N GLY A 67 7.13 7.75 -29.08
CA GLY A 67 8.16 8.27 -30.00
C GLY A 67 9.22 7.27 -30.42
N ILE A 68 9.03 5.97 -30.21
CA ILE A 68 10.06 4.95 -30.45
C ILE A 68 9.54 3.91 -31.42
N GLU A 69 10.25 3.75 -32.54
CA GLU A 69 9.93 2.74 -33.54
C GLU A 69 10.87 1.54 -33.40
N TYR A 70 10.43 0.38 -33.89
CA TYR A 70 11.23 -0.85 -33.89
C TYR A 70 12.60 -0.66 -34.58
N LYS A 71 12.64 0.14 -35.65
CA LYS A 71 13.84 0.43 -36.44
C LYS A 71 14.92 1.20 -35.66
N ASP A 72 14.53 1.87 -34.57
CA ASP A 72 15.47 2.64 -33.73
C ASP A 72 16.24 1.72 -32.78
N LEU A 73 15.62 0.60 -32.41
CA LEU A 73 16.17 -0.38 -31.47
C LEU A 73 16.82 -1.58 -32.16
N ILE A 74 16.38 -1.94 -33.37
CA ILE A 74 16.91 -3.07 -34.13
C ILE A 74 17.33 -2.64 -35.54
N TYR A 75 18.61 -2.86 -35.84
CA TYR A 75 19.14 -2.76 -37.19
C TYR A 75 18.87 -4.05 -37.94
N VAL A 76 18.10 -3.95 -39.02
CA VAL A 76 17.85 -5.05 -39.94
C VAL A 76 18.84 -4.95 -41.10
N ARG A 77 19.64 -6.00 -41.31
CA ARG A 77 20.49 -6.15 -42.50
C ARG A 77 19.84 -7.18 -43.42
N THR A 78 19.73 -6.82 -44.69
CA THR A 78 19.21 -7.68 -45.75
C THR A 78 20.31 -8.07 -46.72
N ASP A 79 20.19 -9.25 -47.33
CA ASP A 79 21.05 -9.69 -48.44
C ASP A 79 20.70 -8.96 -49.76
N ASN A 80 21.47 -9.24 -50.81
CA ASN A 80 21.28 -8.66 -52.15
C ASN A 80 19.93 -9.03 -52.79
N ASN A 81 19.21 -10.02 -52.25
CA ASN A 81 17.91 -10.48 -52.73
C ASN A 81 16.76 -9.94 -51.85
N GLY A 82 17.05 -9.05 -50.90
CA GLY A 82 16.07 -8.44 -50.00
C GLY A 82 15.63 -9.34 -48.84
N LYS A 83 16.26 -10.50 -48.62
CA LYS A 83 15.95 -11.37 -47.48
C LYS A 83 16.71 -10.91 -46.24
N VAL A 84 16.06 -10.93 -45.08
CA VAL A 84 16.70 -10.60 -43.80
C VAL A 84 17.83 -11.58 -43.53
N SER A 85 19.06 -11.08 -43.44
CA SER A 85 20.27 -11.86 -43.21
C SER A 85 20.76 -11.75 -41.77
N MET A 86 20.51 -10.61 -41.10
CA MET A 86 20.92 -10.39 -39.72
C MET A 86 20.06 -9.33 -39.03
N LEU A 87 19.73 -9.58 -37.76
CA LEU A 87 19.18 -8.59 -36.84
C LEU A 87 20.26 -8.23 -35.82
N GLN A 88 20.54 -6.94 -35.67
CA GLN A 88 21.48 -6.44 -34.68
C GLN A 88 20.76 -5.47 -33.74
N ALA A 89 20.79 -5.78 -32.45
CA ALA A 89 20.25 -4.88 -31.44
C ALA A 89 21.13 -3.63 -31.31
N ASN A 90 20.50 -2.46 -31.35
CA ASN A 90 21.13 -1.19 -31.02
C ASN A 90 21.14 -1.01 -29.50
N THR A 91 22.10 -1.66 -28.84
CA THR A 91 22.20 -1.65 -27.38
C THR A 91 22.43 -0.25 -26.80
N ILE A 92 23.03 0.66 -27.57
CA ILE A 92 23.22 2.06 -27.17
C ILE A 92 21.85 2.75 -27.04
N GLU A 93 21.01 2.69 -28.08
CA GLU A 93 19.67 3.29 -28.04
C GLU A 93 18.77 2.62 -27.01
N MET A 94 18.86 1.29 -26.84
CA MET A 94 18.12 0.58 -25.79
C MET A 94 18.49 1.07 -24.38
N ASN A 95 19.77 1.34 -24.12
CA ASN A 95 20.21 1.84 -22.82
C ASN A 95 19.82 3.31 -22.60
N LEU A 96 19.89 4.14 -23.64
CA LEU A 96 19.40 5.53 -23.59
C LEU A 96 17.90 5.56 -23.30
N LEU A 97 17.13 4.70 -23.95
CA LEU A 97 15.72 4.50 -23.69
C LEU A 97 15.47 4.09 -22.23
N ALA A 98 16.15 3.07 -21.73
CA ALA A 98 16.01 2.62 -20.34
C ALA A 98 16.33 3.74 -19.34
N SER A 99 17.36 4.54 -19.61
CA SER A 99 17.72 5.71 -18.81
C SER A 99 16.62 6.78 -18.81
N LYS A 100 16.05 7.08 -19.99
CA LYS A 100 14.94 8.03 -20.13
C LYS A 100 13.70 7.56 -19.37
N ILE A 101 13.33 6.28 -19.47
CA ILE A 101 12.23 5.69 -18.69
C ILE A 101 12.49 5.86 -17.20
N THR A 102 13.69 5.50 -16.75
CA THR A 102 14.06 5.57 -15.33
C THR A 102 13.96 6.99 -14.80
N LYS A 103 14.43 7.98 -15.57
CA LYS A 103 14.33 9.40 -15.20
C LYS A 103 12.88 9.85 -15.10
N GLU A 104 12.07 9.54 -16.10
CA GLU A 104 10.67 9.97 -16.15
C GLU A 104 9.84 9.36 -15.02
N VAL A 105 10.02 8.06 -14.77
CA VAL A 105 9.39 7.36 -13.65
C VAL A 105 9.79 8.02 -12.33
N LYS A 106 11.08 8.31 -12.14
CA LYS A 106 11.56 8.95 -10.91
C LYS A 106 10.96 10.34 -10.70
N GLU A 107 10.88 11.15 -11.75
CA GLU A 107 10.27 12.48 -11.67
C GLU A 107 8.77 12.40 -11.36
N ASN A 108 8.03 11.51 -12.02
CA ASN A 108 6.61 11.30 -11.72
C ASN A 108 6.38 10.81 -10.28
N LEU A 109 7.20 9.87 -9.78
CA LEU A 109 7.11 9.39 -8.39
C LEU A 109 7.43 10.51 -7.38
N ASN A 110 8.45 11.33 -7.63
CA ASN A 110 8.80 12.46 -6.76
C ASN A 110 7.73 13.56 -6.75
N ASN A 111 6.96 13.69 -7.83
CA ASN A 111 5.86 14.65 -7.96
C ASN A 111 4.54 14.12 -7.40
N LEU A 112 4.49 12.89 -6.86
CA LEU A 112 3.31 12.39 -6.17
C LEU A 112 3.08 13.23 -4.90
N GLY A 113 1.90 13.83 -4.82
CA GLY A 113 1.45 14.50 -3.60
C GLY A 113 1.06 13.52 -2.49
N PRO A 114 0.57 14.03 -1.34
CA PRO A 114 0.05 13.20 -0.27
C PRO A 114 -1.08 12.31 -0.78
N LEU A 115 -0.92 11.01 -0.59
CA LEU A 115 -1.88 9.98 -1.00
C LEU A 115 -2.88 9.78 0.13
N TYR A 116 -4.17 9.77 -0.18
CA TYR A 116 -5.21 9.53 0.84
C TYR A 116 -5.92 8.22 0.56
N ALA A 117 -5.72 7.24 1.44
CA ALA A 117 -6.43 5.98 1.44
C ALA A 117 -7.74 6.10 2.22
N LYS A 118 -8.84 5.53 1.70
CA LYS A 118 -10.08 5.36 2.47
C LYS A 118 -10.19 3.90 2.91
N ILE A 119 -9.78 3.61 4.14
CA ILE A 119 -9.75 2.26 4.69
C ILE A 119 -11.03 2.01 5.50
N PRO A 120 -11.85 1.01 5.15
CA PRO A 120 -13.02 0.64 5.95
C PRO A 120 -12.59 0.03 7.28
N LEU A 121 -13.26 0.43 8.37
CA LEU A 121 -12.98 -0.08 9.70
C LEU A 121 -13.16 -1.61 9.83
N GLY A 122 -14.05 -2.20 9.04
CA GLY A 122 -14.27 -3.65 9.04
C GLY A 122 -13.04 -4.46 8.64
N LEU A 123 -12.12 -3.88 7.86
CA LEU A 123 -10.84 -4.50 7.49
C LEU A 123 -9.97 -4.83 8.71
N VAL A 124 -10.11 -4.06 9.79
CA VAL A 124 -9.38 -4.25 11.06
C VAL A 124 -9.88 -5.49 11.80
N PHE A 125 -11.18 -5.79 11.68
CA PHE A 125 -11.81 -6.90 12.36
C PHE A 125 -11.61 -8.21 11.62
N SER A 126 -11.72 -8.20 10.29
CA SER A 126 -11.40 -9.34 9.42
C SER A 126 -11.06 -8.87 8.02
N THR A 127 -10.10 -9.55 7.38
CA THR A 127 -9.73 -9.33 5.98
C THR A 127 -10.72 -9.91 4.97
N ASP A 128 -11.61 -10.82 5.41
CA ASP A 128 -12.42 -11.62 4.48
C ASP A 128 -13.92 -11.28 4.57
N LEU A 129 -14.51 -11.36 5.76
CA LEU A 129 -15.96 -11.23 5.95
C LEU A 129 -16.41 -9.76 6.07
N PHE A 130 -15.61 -8.93 6.72
CA PHE A 130 -15.91 -7.52 7.00
C PHE A 130 -15.01 -6.54 6.23
N ALA A 131 -14.25 -7.02 5.26
CA ALA A 131 -13.21 -6.26 4.55
C ALA A 131 -13.70 -4.92 3.97
N ASN A 132 -14.98 -4.85 3.57
CA ASN A 132 -15.57 -3.67 2.94
C ASN A 132 -16.73 -3.06 3.76
N THR A 133 -16.87 -3.43 5.03
CA THR A 133 -17.98 -3.01 5.89
C THR A 133 -17.54 -1.96 6.91
N GLY A 134 -18.46 -1.07 7.29
CA GLY A 134 -18.26 -0.07 8.34
C GLY A 134 -17.77 1.30 7.84
N PRO A 135 -17.58 2.26 8.76
CA PRO A 135 -17.16 3.62 8.42
C PRO A 135 -15.75 3.64 7.81
N ARG A 136 -15.55 4.48 6.79
CA ARG A 136 -14.26 4.62 6.10
C ARG A 136 -13.39 5.67 6.80
N ILE A 137 -12.22 5.28 7.26
CA ILE A 137 -11.20 6.16 7.83
C ILE A 137 -10.30 6.65 6.71
N LYS A 138 -10.05 7.97 6.68
CA LYS A 138 -9.04 8.55 5.78
C LYS A 138 -7.68 8.40 6.44
N VAL A 139 -6.76 7.71 5.76
CA VAL A 139 -5.36 7.59 6.17
C VAL A 139 -4.51 8.30 5.13
N GLY A 140 -3.70 9.26 5.58
CA GLY A 140 -2.74 9.94 4.73
C GLY A 140 -1.44 9.12 4.65
N LEU A 141 -0.97 8.90 3.43
CA LEU A 141 0.32 8.34 3.12
C LEU A 141 1.19 9.48 2.60
N LEU A 142 2.27 9.72 3.33
CA LEU A 142 3.31 10.63 2.88
C LEU A 142 4.33 9.79 2.11
N PRO A 143 4.61 10.13 0.84
CA PRO A 143 5.67 9.50 0.06
C PRO A 143 7.05 9.78 0.66
#